data_AF-A0A0R3MFD8-F1
#
_entry.id   AF-A0A0R3MFD8-F1
#
_cell.length_a   1.000
_cell.length_b   1.000
_cell.length_c   1.000
_cell.angle_alpha   90.00
_cell.angle_beta   90.00
_cell.angle_gamma   90.00
#
_symmetry.space_group_name_H-M   'P 1'
#
loop_
_entity.id
_entity.type
_entity.pdbx_description
1 polymer ?
#
loop_
_entity_poly.entity_id
_entity_poly.type
_entity_poly.pdbx_seq_one_letter_code
_entity_poly.pdbx_strand_id
1 'polypeptide(L)'
;MIGETVRFTASDGKCAIVIEDDGRVGYAYLLDSRGEICGDVWLYNRCPAPDVPEWHDPSGAPFANPLAYVQCCTEFRFPNSSADIDIDWACEDGACLARIFMKKKLVAVLKNGAKPGWALLAKKDGPLAKSLK
;
A
#
# COMPACT_ATOMS: atom_id res chain seq x y z
N MET A 1 -6.67 -8.10 9.86
CA MET A 1 -5.23 -8.29 10.01
C MET A 1 -4.68 -7.10 10.73
N ILE A 2 -4.19 -7.32 11.93
CA ILE A 2 -3.49 -6.32 12.75
C ILE A 2 -2.24 -7.04 13.22
N GLY A 3 -1.06 -6.47 12.97
CA GLY A 3 0.21 -7.14 13.26
C GLY A 3 0.49 -8.31 12.32
N GLU A 4 0.01 -8.27 11.08
CA GLU A 4 0.15 -9.36 10.11
C GLU A 4 0.74 -8.86 8.79
N THR A 5 1.57 -9.72 8.19
CA THR A 5 2.13 -9.57 6.85
C THR A 5 1.59 -10.67 5.96
N VAL A 6 1.06 -10.31 4.79
CA VAL A 6 0.56 -11.27 3.79
C VAL A 6 1.22 -11.07 2.45
N ARG A 7 1.35 -12.17 1.71
CA ARG A 7 1.96 -12.20 0.39
C ARG A 7 0.99 -12.76 -0.65
N PHE A 8 0.86 -12.03 -1.75
CA PHE A 8 0.14 -12.45 -2.95
C PHE A 8 1.14 -12.54 -4.10
N THR A 9 1.15 -13.66 -4.82
CA THR A 9 2.08 -13.87 -5.95
C THR A 9 1.30 -13.80 -7.26
N ALA A 10 1.85 -13.13 -8.27
CA ALA A 10 1.29 -13.14 -9.61
C ALA A 10 1.29 -14.57 -10.19
N SER A 11 0.39 -14.85 -11.13
CA SER A 11 0.24 -16.19 -11.72
C SER A 11 1.49 -16.69 -12.44
N ASP A 12 2.32 -15.78 -12.96
CA ASP A 12 3.60 -16.11 -13.59
C ASP A 12 4.75 -16.33 -12.60
N GLY A 13 4.52 -16.11 -11.30
CA GLY A 13 5.50 -16.25 -10.22
C GLY A 13 6.58 -15.16 -10.19
N LYS A 14 6.56 -14.18 -11.10
CA LYS A 14 7.66 -13.19 -11.25
C LYS A 14 7.51 -11.97 -10.37
N CYS A 15 6.30 -11.67 -9.92
CA CYS A 15 6.02 -10.52 -9.06
C CYS A 15 5.22 -10.95 -7.84
N ALA A 16 5.37 -10.21 -6.74
CA ALA A 16 4.54 -10.40 -5.56
C ALA A 16 4.19 -9.08 -4.89
N ILE A 17 2.99 -9.01 -4.32
CA ILE A 17 2.57 -7.94 -3.43
C ILE A 17 2.68 -8.45 -2.01
N VAL A 18 3.43 -7.73 -1.17
CA VAL A 18 3.44 -7.91 0.27
C VAL A 18 2.66 -6.77 0.88
N ILE A 19 1.67 -7.09 1.71
CA ILE A 19 0.91 -6.11 2.48
C ILE A 19 1.23 -6.33 3.94
N GLU A 20 1.65 -5.26 4.60
CA GLU A 20 1.98 -5.24 6.03
C GLU A 20 1.01 -4.32 6.74
N ASP A 21 0.50 -4.79 7.88
CA ASP A 21 -0.28 -4.00 8.81
C ASP A 21 0.33 -4.20 10.20
N ASP A 22 1.07 -3.21 10.68
CA ASP A 22 1.74 -3.27 11.99
C ASP A 22 0.82 -2.88 13.16
N GLY A 23 -0.48 -2.70 12.89
CA GLY A 23 -1.47 -2.20 13.85
C GLY A 23 -1.50 -0.67 13.98
N ARG A 24 -0.53 0.04 13.40
CA ARG A 24 -0.44 1.51 13.36
C ARG A 24 -0.72 2.03 11.95
N VAL A 25 -0.16 1.41 10.93
CA VAL A 25 -0.21 1.79 9.51
C VAL A 25 -0.25 0.55 8.62
N GLY A 26 -0.88 0.69 7.45
CA GLY A 26 -0.88 -0.32 6.40
C GLY A 26 -0.01 0.11 5.23
N TYR A 27 0.87 -0.77 4.76
CA TYR A 27 1.72 -0.57 3.59
C TYR A 27 1.60 -1.73 2.60
N ALA A 28 1.84 -1.44 1.32
CA ALA A 28 2.06 -2.46 0.31
C ALA A 28 3.39 -2.27 -0.38
N TYR A 29 4.04 -3.39 -0.70
CA TYR A 29 5.32 -3.46 -1.39
C TYR A 29 5.19 -4.38 -2.60
N LEU A 30 5.62 -3.90 -3.76
CA LEU A 30 5.77 -4.71 -4.95
C LEU A 30 7.19 -5.27 -4.97
N LEU A 31 7.29 -6.59 -5.05
CA LEU A 31 8.53 -7.33 -5.16
C LEU A 31 8.70 -7.86 -6.58
N ASP A 32 9.92 -7.79 -7.10
CA ASP A 32 10.29 -8.41 -8.37
C ASP A 32 10.66 -9.89 -8.22
N SER A 33 11.13 -10.50 -9.33
CA SER A 33 11.50 -11.92 -9.37
C SER A 33 12.67 -12.31 -8.47
N ARG A 34 13.45 -11.33 -8.01
CA ARG A 34 14.57 -11.51 -7.06
C ARG A 34 14.12 -11.33 -5.61
N GLY A 35 12.87 -10.93 -5.40
CA GLY A 35 12.33 -10.60 -4.08
C GLY A 35 12.70 -9.19 -3.61
N GLU A 36 13.25 -8.33 -4.48
CA GLU A 36 13.62 -6.96 -4.12
C GLU A 36 12.41 -6.02 -4.25
N ILE A 37 12.28 -5.07 -3.31
CA ILE A 37 11.21 -4.07 -3.33
C ILE A 37 11.44 -3.14 -4.52
N CYS A 38 10.59 -3.26 -5.54
CA CYS A 38 10.59 -2.42 -6.73
C CYS A 38 9.43 -1.40 -6.75
N GLY A 39 8.55 -1.41 -5.74
CA GLY A 39 7.57 -0.36 -5.51
C GLY A 39 7.03 -0.38 -4.07
N ASP A 40 6.57 0.76 -3.57
CA ASP A 40 6.00 0.91 -2.22
C ASP A 40 4.84 1.90 -2.23
N VAL A 41 3.86 1.71 -1.34
CA VAL A 41 2.76 2.65 -1.15
C VAL A 41 2.16 2.52 0.23
N TRP A 42 1.88 3.66 0.86
CA TRP A 42 1.03 3.74 2.06
C TRP A 42 -0.43 3.46 1.69
N LEU A 43 -1.11 2.61 2.47
CA LEU A 43 -2.50 2.23 2.25
C LEU A 43 -3.45 3.02 3.16
N TYR A 44 -3.17 3.04 4.46
CA TYR A 44 -4.00 3.68 5.49
C TYR A 44 -3.23 3.90 6.80
N ASN A 45 -3.72 4.82 7.62
CA ASN A 45 -3.38 4.88 9.04
C ASN A 45 -4.46 4.16 9.85
N ARG A 46 -4.04 3.40 10.86
CA ARG A 46 -4.89 2.95 11.96
C ARG A 46 -4.79 3.89 13.16
N CYS A 47 -3.61 4.47 13.38
CA CYS A 47 -3.42 5.52 14.37
C CYS A 47 -4.01 6.86 13.90
N PRO A 48 -4.21 7.82 14.81
CA PRO A 48 -4.45 9.21 14.44
C PRO A 48 -3.40 9.69 13.44
N ALA A 49 -3.83 10.40 12.40
CA ALA A 49 -2.90 10.99 11.43
C ALA A 49 -2.10 12.11 12.13
N PRO A 50 -0.76 12.10 12.07
CA PRO A 50 0.05 13.12 12.72
C PRO A 50 -0.08 14.47 11.98
N ASP A 51 0.04 15.58 12.70
CA ASP A 51 0.05 16.93 12.10
C ASP A 51 1.35 17.22 11.34
N VAL A 52 2.47 16.75 11.89
CA VAL A 52 3.81 16.90 11.32
C VAL A 52 4.37 15.55 10.87
N PRO A 53 5.19 15.51 9.82
CA PRO A 53 5.78 14.26 9.36
C PRO A 53 6.72 13.58 10.35
N GLU A 54 6.60 12.26 10.46
CA GLU A 54 7.45 11.43 11.35
C GLU A 54 8.81 11.06 10.73
N TRP A 55 8.98 11.18 9.41
CA TRP A 55 10.16 10.70 8.66
C TRP A 55 11.46 11.47 8.92
N HIS A 56 11.51 12.29 9.96
CA HIS A 56 12.74 12.92 10.43
C HIS A 56 13.65 11.92 11.14
N ASP A 57 13.08 10.81 11.63
CA ASP A 57 13.81 9.66 12.18
C ASP A 57 13.51 8.39 11.37
N PRO A 58 14.42 7.97 10.47
CA PRO A 58 14.28 6.77 9.65
C PRO A 58 14.05 5.47 10.45
N SER A 59 14.46 5.43 11.72
CA SER A 59 14.29 4.24 12.58
C SER A 59 12.83 3.99 12.97
N GLY A 60 11.95 4.98 12.80
CA GLY A 60 10.52 4.88 13.08
C GLY A 60 9.65 4.36 11.94
N ALA A 61 10.24 3.88 10.85
CA ALA A 61 9.48 3.28 9.75
C ALA A 61 8.78 1.97 10.17
N PRO A 62 7.59 1.66 9.62
CA PRO A 62 6.83 2.41 8.62
C PRO A 62 6.10 3.64 9.21
N PHE A 63 5.96 4.71 8.42
CA PHE A 63 5.43 6.01 8.89
C PHE A 63 3.92 6.19 8.66
N ALA A 64 3.26 6.92 9.55
CA ALA A 64 1.88 7.35 9.31
C ALA A 64 1.84 8.52 8.32
N ASN A 65 0.83 8.53 7.45
CA ASN A 65 0.65 9.64 6.52
C ASN A 65 0.04 10.85 7.25
N PRO A 66 0.63 12.05 7.17
CA PRO A 66 0.14 13.20 7.94
C PRO A 66 -1.26 13.64 7.54
N LEU A 67 -1.95 14.34 8.44
CA LEU A 67 -3.33 14.81 8.26
C LEU A 67 -3.52 15.62 6.95
N ALA A 68 -2.50 16.37 6.53
CA ALA A 68 -2.51 17.13 5.29
C ALA A 68 -2.65 16.27 4.01
N TYR A 69 -2.34 14.97 4.09
CA TYR A 69 -2.31 14.02 2.97
C TYR A 69 -3.33 12.88 3.10
N VAL A 70 -3.98 12.72 4.26
CA VAL A 70 -4.98 11.67 4.47
C VAL A 70 -6.37 12.17 4.09
N GLN A 71 -7.09 11.36 3.30
CA GLN A 71 -8.50 11.57 3.01
C GLN A 71 -9.36 10.79 4.00
N CYS A 72 -10.35 11.46 4.60
CA CYS A 72 -11.41 10.77 5.33
C CYS A 72 -12.35 10.08 4.32
N CYS A 73 -12.39 8.76 4.34
CA CYS A 73 -13.29 7.96 3.50
C CYS A 73 -14.21 7.14 4.40
N THR A 74 -15.46 7.60 4.58
CA THR A 74 -16.46 6.94 5.45
C THR A 74 -16.81 5.52 5.02
N GLU A 75 -16.59 5.19 3.75
CA GLU A 75 -16.87 3.87 3.17
C GLU A 75 -15.68 2.91 3.28
N PHE A 76 -14.48 3.40 3.64
CA PHE A 76 -13.32 2.52 3.79
C PHE A 76 -13.45 1.67 5.06
N ARG A 77 -13.09 0.39 4.97
CA ARG A 77 -13.05 -0.54 6.08
C ARG A 77 -11.74 -1.29 6.02
N PHE A 78 -11.06 -1.37 7.16
CA PHE A 78 -9.84 -2.17 7.29
C PHE A 78 -10.10 -3.63 6.92
N PRO A 79 -9.11 -4.34 6.33
CA PRO A 79 -9.19 -5.78 6.12
C PRO A 79 -9.11 -6.51 7.47
N ASN A 80 -10.02 -7.47 7.69
CA ASN A 80 -10.05 -8.31 8.88
C ASN A 80 -9.20 -9.57 8.69
N SER A 81 -9.04 -10.04 7.44
CA SER A 81 -8.17 -11.17 7.09
C SER A 81 -7.57 -10.99 5.69
N SER A 82 -6.64 -11.87 5.31
CA SER A 82 -6.13 -11.94 3.93
C SER A 82 -7.21 -12.21 2.90
N ALA A 83 -8.30 -12.88 3.26
CA ALA A 83 -9.44 -13.16 2.38
C ALA A 83 -10.28 -11.91 2.03
N ASP A 84 -10.07 -10.79 2.74
CA ASP A 84 -10.67 -9.50 2.38
C ASP A 84 -9.88 -8.76 1.29
N ILE A 85 -8.76 -9.33 0.82
CA ILE A 85 -7.83 -8.67 -0.09
C ILE A 85 -7.74 -9.47 -1.38
N ASP A 86 -7.95 -8.77 -2.49
CA ASP A 86 -7.76 -9.32 -3.84
C ASP A 86 -6.71 -8.48 -4.57
N ILE A 87 -5.85 -9.15 -5.34
CA ILE A 87 -4.89 -8.49 -6.22
C ILE A 87 -5.24 -8.81 -7.66
N ASP A 88 -5.55 -7.78 -8.43
CA ASP A 88 -5.66 -7.89 -9.88
C ASP A 88 -4.32 -7.49 -10.51
N TRP A 89 -3.83 -8.34 -11.40
CA TRP A 89 -2.51 -8.23 -11.99
C TRP A 89 -2.63 -7.94 -13.49
N ALA A 90 -1.89 -6.93 -13.94
CA ALA A 90 -1.62 -6.70 -15.35
C ALA A 90 -0.10 -6.69 -15.54
N CYS A 91 0.46 -7.83 -15.96
CA CYS A 91 1.88 -7.95 -16.25
C CYS A 91 2.11 -8.10 -17.76
N GLU A 92 2.99 -7.27 -18.33
CA GLU A 92 3.43 -7.32 -19.73
C GLU A 92 4.94 -7.05 -19.78
N ASP A 93 5.70 -7.87 -20.51
CA ASP A 93 7.14 -7.68 -20.79
C ASP A 93 8.02 -7.31 -19.58
N GLY A 94 7.74 -7.92 -18.42
CA GLY A 94 8.51 -7.72 -17.18
C GLY A 94 8.14 -6.45 -16.40
N ALA A 95 7.25 -5.61 -16.92
CA ALA A 95 6.53 -4.63 -16.13
C ALA A 95 5.29 -5.29 -15.53
N CYS A 96 5.05 -5.06 -14.24
CA CYS A 96 3.80 -5.47 -13.63
C CYS A 96 3.11 -4.31 -12.92
N LEU A 97 1.80 -4.23 -13.15
CA LEU A 97 0.88 -3.35 -12.47
C LEU A 97 -0.01 -4.22 -11.58
N ALA A 98 -0.02 -3.91 -10.29
CA ALA A 98 -0.86 -4.54 -9.29
C ALA A 98 -1.94 -3.57 -8.81
N ARG A 99 -3.20 -3.98 -8.91
CA ARG A 99 -4.33 -3.27 -8.33
C ARG A 99 -4.75 -4.00 -7.05
N ILE A 100 -4.69 -3.30 -5.93
CA ILE A 100 -4.99 -3.84 -4.61
C ILE A 100 -6.44 -3.49 -4.28
N PHE A 101 -7.25 -4.51 -4.07
CA PHE A 101 -8.63 -4.37 -3.64
C PHE A 101 -8.76 -4.82 -2.19
N MET A 102 -9.53 -4.08 -1.40
CA MET A 102 -9.96 -4.50 -0.07
C MET A 102 -11.47 -4.48 -0.02
N LYS A 103 -12.09 -5.61 0.30
CA LYS A 103 -13.54 -5.78 0.33
C LYS A 103 -14.18 -5.27 -0.96
N LYS A 104 -13.61 -5.68 -2.10
CA LYS A 104 -14.00 -5.30 -3.48
C LYS A 104 -13.82 -3.82 -3.85
N LYS A 105 -13.21 -3.01 -3.00
CA LYS A 105 -12.91 -1.60 -3.30
C LYS A 105 -11.45 -1.47 -3.72
N LEU A 106 -11.19 -0.82 -4.84
CA LEU A 106 -9.82 -0.49 -5.26
C LEU A 106 -9.24 0.52 -4.25
N VAL A 107 -8.17 0.12 -3.56
CA VAL A 107 -7.54 0.94 -2.51
C VAL A 107 -6.16 1.43 -2.89
N ALA A 108 -5.44 0.72 -3.75
CA ALA A 108 -4.12 1.14 -4.18
C ALA A 108 -3.74 0.54 -5.53
N VAL A 109 -2.78 1.19 -6.18
CA VAL A 109 -2.14 0.72 -7.40
C VAL A 109 -0.62 0.83 -7.23
N LEU A 110 0.07 -0.25 -7.53
CA LEU A 110 1.53 -0.30 -7.60
C LEU A 110 1.96 -0.71 -9.01
N LYS A 111 3.10 -0.17 -9.45
CA LYS A 111 3.79 -0.61 -10.66
C LYS A 111 5.29 -0.62 -10.42
N ASN A 112 6.04 -1.36 -11.23
CA ASN A 112 7.51 -1.33 -11.17
C ASN A 112 8.06 0.11 -11.18
N GLY A 113 8.93 0.41 -10.22
CA GLY A 113 9.57 1.71 -10.04
C GLY A 113 8.74 2.75 -9.29
N ALA A 114 7.49 2.47 -8.92
CA ALA A 114 6.65 3.43 -8.20
C ALA A 114 6.97 3.45 -6.69
N LYS A 115 7.66 4.52 -6.26
CA LYS A 115 8.00 4.80 -4.86
C LYS A 115 7.81 6.30 -4.56
N PRO A 116 6.60 6.75 -4.18
CA PRO A 116 5.44 5.95 -3.84
C PRO A 116 4.53 5.61 -5.04
N GLY A 117 3.70 4.58 -4.85
CA GLY A 117 2.53 4.24 -5.66
C GLY A 117 1.32 5.13 -5.36
N TRP A 118 0.13 4.68 -5.78
CA TRP A 118 -1.12 5.43 -5.65
C TRP A 118 -2.07 4.77 -4.64
N ALA A 119 -2.74 5.57 -3.82
CA ALA A 119 -3.68 5.10 -2.82
C ALA A 119 -4.98 5.92 -2.83
N LEU A 120 -6.11 5.24 -2.64
CA LEU A 120 -7.45 5.82 -2.52
C LEU A 120 -7.54 6.79 -1.35
N LEU A 121 -6.84 6.50 -0.25
CA LEU A 121 -6.89 7.31 0.98
C LEU A 121 -5.88 8.47 0.97
N ALA A 122 -5.13 8.65 -0.12
CA ALA A 122 -4.28 9.82 -0.31
C ALA A 122 -5.10 10.97 -0.90
N LYS A 123 -5.29 12.02 -0.09
CA LYS A 123 -6.02 13.25 -0.43
C LYS A 123 -5.39 14.02 -1.60
N LYS A 124 -4.07 13.94 -1.71
CA LYS A 124 -3.24 14.57 -2.75
C LYS A 124 -1.92 13.82 -2.84
N ASP A 125 -1.14 14.12 -3.87
CA ASP A 125 0.21 13.56 -4.00
C ASP A 125 1.08 13.99 -2.82
N GLY A 126 1.72 12.99 -2.21
CA GLY A 126 2.59 13.15 -1.07
C GLY A 126 3.76 12.16 -1.08
N PRO A 127 4.60 12.22 -0.05
CA PRO A 127 5.82 11.42 0.00
C PRO A 127 5.57 9.91 0.22
N LEU A 128 4.45 9.53 0.81
CA LEU A 128 4.13 8.12 1.14
C LEU A 128 3.11 7.48 0.17
N ALA A 129 2.33 8.30 -0.53
CA ALA A 129 1.35 7.87 -1.51
C ALA A 129 0.97 9.01 -2.45
N LYS A 130 0.70 8.68 -3.71
CA LYS A 130 0.03 9.55 -4.68
C LYS A 130 -1.48 9.37 -4.59
N SER A 131 -2.23 10.39 -4.95
CA SER A 131 -3.69 10.30 -4.96
C SER A 131 -4.17 9.41 -6.10
N LEU A 132 -4.95 8.38 -5.76
CA LEU A 132 -5.61 7.52 -6.74
C LEU A 132 -6.90 8.22 -7.22
N LYS A 133 -6.94 8.55 -8.51
CA LYS A 133 -8.08 9.21 -9.16
C LYS A 133 -9.08 8.22 -9.73
#